data_AF-A0A832J474-F1
#
_entry.id   AF-A0A832J474-F1
#
_cell.length_a   1.000
_cell.length_b   1.000
_cell.length_c   1.000
_cell.angle_alpha   90.00
_cell.angle_beta   90.00
_cell.angle_gamma   90.00
#
_symmetry.space_group_name_H-M   'P 1'
#
loop_
_entity.id
_entity.type
_entity.pdbx_description
1 polymer ?
#
loop_
_entity_poly.entity_id
_entity_poly.type
_entity_poly.pdbx_seq_one_letter_code
_entity_poly.pdbx_strand_id
1 'polypeptide(L)' 'MQTALLSLALSLAASGGGFAQNTGEILTKQYDDGGIYEGTFKDGKQHGTGTYRLPNGYEYSGEWVDGEIKGQGTAKFPNG' A
#
# COMPACT_ATOMS: atom_id res chain seq x y z
N MET A 1 18.97 -1.20 22.00
CA MET A 1 18.38 -2.04 20.94
C MET A 1 17.07 -1.39 20.56
N GLN A 2 17.02 -0.73 19.41
CA GLN A 2 15.97 0.22 19.04
C GLN A 2 14.70 -0.56 18.69
N THR A 3 13.68 -0.45 19.56
CA THR A 3 12.34 -1.00 19.35
C THR A 3 11.71 -0.32 18.14
N ALA A 4 11.65 -1.02 17.01
CA ALA A 4 10.88 -0.58 15.86
C ALA A 4 9.40 -0.63 16.26
N LEU A 5 8.81 0.54 16.46
CA LEU A 5 7.37 0.72 16.63
C LEU A 5 6.71 0.34 15.30
N LEU A 6 6.20 -0.89 15.20
CA LEU A 6 5.24 -1.24 14.15
C LEU A 6 3.93 -0.54 14.48
N SER A 7 3.74 0.64 13.87
CA SER A 7 2.46 1.32 13.82
C SER A 7 1.48 0.46 13.02
N LEU A 8 0.69 -0.36 13.71
CA LEU A 8 -0.37 -1.16 13.11
C LEU A 8 -1.55 -0.22 12.80
N ALA A 9 -1.53 0.41 11.62
CA ALA A 9 -2.69 1.12 11.10
C ALA A 9 -3.70 0.08 10.58
N LEU A 10 -4.54 -0.42 11.48
CA LEU A 10 -5.69 -1.27 11.15
C LEU A 10 -6.84 -0.36 10.65
N SER A 11 -6.80 0.01 9.38
CA SER A 11 -7.90 0.73 8.72
C SER A 11 -8.91 -0.27 8.15
N LEU A 12 -9.88 -0.61 8.99
CA LEU A 12 -11.11 -1.29 8.61
C LEU A 12 -11.96 -0.31 7.77
N ALA A 13 -12.17 -0.60 6.48
CA ALA A 13 -13.17 0.10 5.67
C ALA A 13 -14.06 -0.92 4.96
N ALA A 14 -14.97 -1.51 5.73
CA ALA A 14 -16.14 -2.17 5.17
C ALA A 14 -17.20 -1.11 4.82
N SER A 15 -17.55 -1.08 3.54
CA SER A 15 -18.84 -0.67 2.96
C SER A 15 -19.43 0.70 3.34
N GLY A 16 -19.43 1.63 2.39
CA GLY A 16 -20.40 2.73 2.35
C GLY A 16 -20.07 3.82 1.35
N GLY A 17 -20.76 3.82 0.20
CA GLY A 17 -21.01 5.03 -0.61
C GLY A 17 -19.82 5.54 -1.44
N GLY A 18 -20.04 5.65 -2.75
CA GLY A 18 -19.07 6.26 -3.66
C GLY A 18 -18.85 7.73 -3.34
N PHE A 19 -17.59 8.12 -3.18
CA PHE A 19 -17.07 9.43 -3.51
C PHE A 19 -15.63 9.24 -3.98
N ALA A 20 -15.30 9.78 -5.14
CA ALA A 20 -13.99 9.70 -5.75
C ALA A 20 -12.92 10.24 -4.78
N GLN A 21 -12.06 9.35 -4.28
CA GLN A 21 -10.98 9.63 -3.34
C GLN A 21 -9.74 10.22 -4.04
N ASN A 22 -9.91 11.17 -4.95
CA ASN A 22 -8.78 11.78 -5.68
C ASN A 22 -8.18 12.96 -4.88
N THR A 23 -7.76 12.70 -3.65
CA THR A 23 -7.26 13.75 -2.74
C THR A 23 -5.73 13.75 -2.63
N GLY A 24 -5.01 12.82 -3.28
CA GLY A 24 -3.56 12.67 -3.05
C GLY A 24 -3.23 12.28 -1.60
N GLU A 25 -4.25 11.80 -0.86
CA GLU A 25 -4.10 11.32 0.50
C GLU A 25 -3.39 9.96 0.49
N ILE A 26 -2.42 9.81 1.39
CA ILE A 26 -1.76 8.53 1.62
C ILE A 26 -2.68 7.69 2.52
N LEU A 27 -3.17 6.58 1.98
CA LEU A 27 -4.03 5.65 2.69
C LEU A 27 -3.29 4.33 2.91
N THR A 28 -3.63 3.66 4.01
CA THR A 28 -3.21 2.28 4.27
C THR A 28 -4.36 1.33 3.94
N LYS A 29 -4.09 0.31 3.13
CA LYS A 29 -5.02 -0.78 2.78
C LYS A 29 -4.38 -2.13 3.07
N GLN A 30 -5.07 -2.92 3.89
CA GLN A 30 -4.73 -4.32 4.12
C GLN A 30 -5.52 -5.23 3.17
N TYR A 31 -4.90 -6.29 2.67
CA TYR A 31 -5.52 -7.29 1.81
C TYR A 31 -5.65 -8.63 2.53
N ASP A 32 -6.49 -9.51 1.98
CA ASP A 32 -6.80 -10.82 2.57
C ASP A 32 -5.58 -11.75 2.65
N ASP A 33 -4.57 -11.53 1.80
CA ASP A 33 -3.29 -12.25 1.83
C ASP A 33 -2.33 -11.74 2.92
N GLY A 34 -2.76 -10.78 3.74
CA GLY A 34 -1.96 -10.11 4.76
C GLY A 34 -1.03 -9.03 4.21
N GLY A 35 -1.07 -8.76 2.90
CA GLY A 35 -0.36 -7.65 2.29
C GLY A 35 -0.86 -6.30 2.81
N ILE A 36 0.02 -5.31 2.85
CA ILE A 36 -0.30 -3.94 3.27
C ILE A 36 0.24 -2.99 2.22
N TYR A 37 -0.64 -2.17 1.65
CA TYR A 37 -0.27 -1.06 0.77
C TYR A 37 -0.43 0.26 1.51
N GLU A 38 0.58 1.10 1.47
CA GLU A 38 0.55 2.48 1.94
C GLU A 38 0.89 3.40 0.77
N GLY A 39 -0.05 4.24 0.34
CA GLY A 39 0.15 5.12 -0.80
C GLY A 39 -1.13 5.79 -1.27
N THR A 40 -1.04 6.45 -2.42
CA THR A 40 -2.20 7.14 -3.01
C THR A 40 -3.12 6.16 -3.75
N PHE A 41 -4.39 6.54 -3.82
CA PHE A 41 -5.43 5.79 -4.52
C PHE A 41 -6.18 6.68 -5.52
N LYS A 42 -6.66 6.05 -6.60
CA LYS A 42 -7.57 6.64 -7.58
C LYS A 42 -8.66 5.62 -7.88
N ASP A 43 -9.93 6.02 -7.78
CA ASP A 43 -11.09 5.16 -8.04
C ASP A 43 -11.05 3.82 -7.28
N GLY A 44 -10.55 3.85 -6.03
CA GLY A 44 -10.43 2.68 -5.16
C GLY A 44 -9.25 1.75 -5.47
N LYS A 45 -8.41 2.10 -6.45
CA LYS A 45 -7.21 1.35 -6.86
C LYS A 45 -5.92 2.11 -6.52
N GLN A 46 -4.83 1.40 -6.33
CA GLN A 46 -3.51 1.96 -6.07
C GLN A 46 -3.08 2.77 -7.29
N HIS A 47 -2.75 4.04 -7.12
CA HIS A 47 -2.40 4.92 -8.22
C HIS A 47 -1.54 6.08 -7.71
N GLY A 48 -0.43 6.39 -8.35
CA GLY A 48 0.57 7.36 -7.88
C GLY A 48 1.77 6.66 -7.25
N THR A 49 2.21 7.09 -6.07
CA THR A 49 3.33 6.47 -5.36
C THR A 49 2.86 5.71 -4.13
N GLY A 50 3.50 4.57 -3.87
CA GLY A 50 3.15 3.76 -2.73
C GLY A 50 4.12 2.63 -2.45
N THR A 51 4.01 2.07 -1.24
CA THR A 51 4.77 0.92 -0.79
C THR A 51 3.84 -0.24 -0.47
N TYR A 52 4.11 -1.40 -1.06
CA TYR A 52 3.41 -2.65 -0.79
C TYR A 52 4.33 -3.62 -0.05
N ARG A 53 3.86 -4.17 1.06
CA ARG A 53 4.58 -5.11 1.91
C ARG A 53 3.79 -6.41 2.02
N LEU A 54 4.48 -7.52 1.88
CA LEU A 54 3.91 -8.86 2.07
C LEU A 54 4.43 -9.47 3.38
N PRO A 55 3.64 -10.34 4.04
CA PRO A 55 4.07 -11.04 5.26
C PRO A 55 5.34 -11.90 5.08
N ASN A 56 5.62 -12.32 3.85
CA ASN A 56 6.84 -13.07 3.52
C ASN A 56 8.12 -12.20 3.52
N GLY A 57 8.01 -10.89 3.80
CA GLY A 57 9.14 -9.95 3.85
C GLY A 57 9.47 -9.29 2.52
N TYR A 58 8.71 -9.56 1.45
CA TYR A 58 8.80 -8.80 0.21
C TYR A 58 8.25 -7.38 0.40
N GLU A 59 8.97 -6.39 -0.12
CA GLU A 59 8.54 -5.00 -0.16
C GLU A 59 8.79 -4.41 -1.55
N TYR A 60 7.82 -3.65 -2.05
CA TYR A 60 7.98 -2.83 -3.25
C TYR A 60 7.59 -1.39 -2.96
N SER A 61 8.49 -0.44 -3.21
CA SER A 61 8.19 1.00 -3.17
C SER A 61 8.39 1.60 -4.54
N GLY A 62 7.35 2.22 -5.10
CA GLY A 62 7.44 2.80 -6.43
C GLY A 62 6.12 3.33 -6.98
N GLU A 63 6.06 3.38 -8.30
CA GLU A 63 4.93 3.93 -9.06
C GLU A 63 3.85 2.88 -9.33
N TRP A 64 2.60 3.28 -9.12
CA TRP A 64 1.40 2.46 -9.27
C TRP A 64 0.43 3.15 -10.21
N VAL A 65 -0.21 2.37 -11.08
CA VAL A 65 -1.23 2.84 -12.00
C VAL A 65 -2.35 1.82 -12.07
N ASP A 66 -3.52 2.20 -11.56
CA ASP A 66 -4.75 1.41 -11.58
C ASP A 66 -4.60 0.00 -10.96
N GLY A 67 -3.80 -0.06 -9.90
CA GLY A 67 -3.51 -1.26 -9.11
C GLY A 67 -2.36 -2.12 -9.61
N GLU A 68 -1.68 -1.68 -10.68
CA GLU A 68 -0.51 -2.35 -11.21
C GLU A 68 0.74 -1.54 -10.91
N ILE A 69 1.85 -2.23 -10.64
CA ILE A 69 3.17 -1.62 -10.59
C ILE A 69 3.52 -1.16 -12.02
N LYS A 70 3.61 0.15 -12.22
CA LYS A 70 3.99 0.75 -13.50
C LYS A 70 4.92 1.93 -13.27
N GLY A 71 6.16 1.78 -13.72
CA GLY A 71 7.18 2.82 -13.62
C GLY A 71 8.37 2.36 -12.80
N GLN A 72 9.06 3.32 -12.18
CA GLN A 72 10.26 3.05 -11.41
C GLN A 72 9.93 2.74 -9.95
N GLY A 73 10.72 1.83 -9.37
CA GLY A 73 10.61 1.49 -7.97
C GLY A 73 11.74 0.57 -7.52
N THR A 74 11.76 0.32 -6.22
CA THR A 74 12.71 -0.59 -5.58
C THR A 74 11.94 -1.78 -5.02
N ALA A 75 12.31 -2.97 -5.46
CA ALA A 75 11.85 -4.22 -4.85
C ALA A 75 12.93 -4.71 -3.89
N LYS A 76 12.53 -5.02 -2.66
CA LYS A 76 13.34 -5.72 -1.68
C LYS A 76 12.78 -7.13 -1.51
N PHE A 77 13.62 -8.11 -1.82
CA PHE A 77 13.31 -9.51 -1.59
C PHE A 77 13.77 -9.91 -0.19
N PRO A 78 13.03 -10.78 0.52
CA PRO A 78 13.40 -11.25 1.85
C PRO A 78 14.78 -11.92 1.88
N ASN A 79 15.22 -12.47 0.74
CA ASN A 79 16.42 -13.28 0.64
C ASN A 79 17.63 -12.57 0.01
N GLY A 80 17.51 -11.28 -0.33
CA GLY A 80 18.58 -10.51 -0.98
C GLY A 80 18.77 -10.87 -2.44
#